data_AF-A0A7J7MLU1-F1
#
_entry.id   AF-A0A7J7MLU1-F1
#
_cell.length_a   1.000
_cell.length_b   1.000
_cell.length_c   1.000
_cell.angle_alpha   90.00
_cell.angle_beta   90.00
_cell.angle_gamma   90.00
#
_symmetry.space_group_name_H-M   'P 1'
#
loop_
_entity.id
_entity.type
_entity.pdbx_description
1 polymer ?
#
loop_
_entity_poly.entity_id
_entity_poly.type
_entity_poly.pdbx_seq_one_letter_code
_entity_poly.pdbx_strand_id
1 'polypeptide(L)'
;MGKKRKQREVEAPQPSMKDETAPQRPKRTLMGWKDKGGEEKQSDGPVFRNKEKVLITCSRRIIYRYRHLMLNVVSLLPHSKKDNKVESKESKGGNLNELVELRNCSSFLFFECRKQKDLYLWMAKSPNGPSVKFLVNAVHTMEELKLTGNHLKGSRPLLTFSSNFDKDPHWKLLKELITQVILAFHLFSSIRT
;
A
#
# COMPACT_ATOMS: atom_id res chain seq x y z
N MET A 1 -49.03 54.96 7.76
CA MET A 1 -48.82 56.31 7.19
C MET A 1 -47.62 56.93 7.89
N GLY A 2 -46.51 57.14 7.18
CA GLY A 2 -45.28 57.66 7.80
C GLY A 2 -44.11 57.65 6.83
N LYS A 3 -44.19 58.50 5.80
CA LYS A 3 -43.11 58.76 4.84
C LYS A 3 -41.87 59.25 5.62
N LYS A 4 -40.84 58.39 5.72
CA LYS A 4 -39.56 58.75 6.32
C LYS A 4 -38.78 59.62 5.33
N ARG A 5 -38.33 60.77 5.84
CA ARG A 5 -37.69 61.88 5.13
C ARG A 5 -36.47 61.43 4.31
N LYS A 6 -36.43 61.95 3.09
CA LYS A 6 -35.34 61.93 2.10
C LYS A 6 -34.23 62.87 2.58
N GLN A 7 -33.08 62.34 2.96
CA GLN A 7 -31.87 63.12 3.21
C GLN A 7 -31.00 63.04 1.95
N ARG A 8 -30.62 64.22 1.43
CA ARG A 8 -29.78 64.41 0.25
C ARG A 8 -28.34 64.04 0.60
N GLU A 9 -27.75 63.11 -0.13
CA GLU A 9 -26.29 62.99 -0.27
C GLU A 9 -25.88 63.60 -1.62
N VAL A 10 -24.76 64.33 -1.57
CA VAL A 10 -24.23 65.21 -2.61
C VAL A 10 -23.53 64.37 -3.69
N GLU A 11 -23.79 64.68 -4.96
CA GLU A 11 -23.09 64.10 -6.10
C GLU A 11 -21.68 64.72 -6.28
N ALA A 12 -20.71 63.81 -6.43
CA ALA A 12 -19.46 63.81 -7.20
C ALA A 12 -18.53 65.04 -7.22
N PRO A 13 -17.22 64.75 -7.18
CA PRO A 13 -16.46 64.97 -8.41
C PRO A 13 -15.54 63.80 -8.78
N GLN A 14 -15.54 63.44 -10.07
CA GLN A 14 -14.38 62.95 -10.81
C GLN A 14 -14.33 63.77 -12.12
N PRO A 15 -13.18 63.95 -12.81
CA PRO A 15 -11.98 63.12 -12.77
C PRO A 15 -10.64 63.90 -12.79
N SER A 16 -9.55 63.27 -12.34
CA SER A 16 -8.23 63.55 -12.92
C SER A 16 -7.58 62.22 -13.27
N MET A 17 -7.38 62.03 -14.57
CA MET A 17 -6.72 60.86 -15.16
C MET A 17 -5.28 60.79 -14.67
N LYS A 18 -4.93 59.66 -14.05
CA LYS A 18 -3.58 59.11 -14.10
C LYS A 18 -3.73 57.62 -14.37
N ASP A 19 -3.31 57.25 -15.56
CA ASP A 19 -3.20 55.87 -16.03
C ASP A 19 -2.21 55.09 -15.16
N GLU A 20 -2.74 54.20 -14.33
CA GLU A 20 -2.06 52.95 -13.97
C GLU A 20 -3.11 51.85 -13.89
N THR A 21 -3.22 51.08 -14.97
CA THR A 21 -4.17 49.97 -15.15
C THR A 21 -3.85 48.85 -14.16
N ALA A 22 -4.43 48.90 -12.96
CA ALA A 22 -4.42 47.76 -12.04
C ALA A 22 -5.23 46.60 -12.64
N PRO A 23 -4.70 45.36 -12.71
CA PRO A 23 -5.39 44.24 -13.33
C PRO A 23 -6.66 43.86 -12.54
N GLN A 24 -7.77 43.68 -13.23
CA GLN A 24 -9.06 43.33 -12.63
C GLN A 24 -8.99 42.00 -11.87
N ARG A 25 -9.34 42.02 -10.58
CA ARG A 25 -9.37 40.83 -9.72
C ARG A 25 -10.38 39.79 -10.26
N PRO A 26 -9.97 38.55 -10.55
CA PRO A 26 -10.85 37.59 -11.23
C PRO A 26 -12.00 37.14 -10.31
N LYS A 27 -13.20 36.96 -10.89
CA LYS A 27 -14.42 36.51 -10.19
C LYS A 27 -14.21 35.11 -9.61
N ARG A 28 -14.40 34.95 -8.29
CA ARG A 28 -14.34 33.66 -7.58
C ARG A 28 -15.57 32.81 -7.93
N THR A 29 -15.34 31.61 -8.45
CA THR A 29 -16.31 30.51 -8.42
C THR A 29 -15.91 29.50 -7.34
N LEU A 30 -16.79 28.55 -7.03
CA LEU A 30 -16.67 27.59 -5.91
C LEU A 30 -15.44 26.66 -5.99
N MET A 31 -14.69 26.71 -7.09
CA MET A 31 -13.38 26.09 -7.27
C MET A 31 -12.36 27.09 -7.83
N GLY A 32 -11.91 28.04 -7.00
CA GLY A 32 -10.69 28.82 -7.23
C GLY A 32 -10.67 29.75 -8.46
N TRP A 33 -9.62 30.58 -8.54
CA TRP A 33 -9.41 31.55 -9.64
C TRP A 33 -9.11 30.84 -10.96
N LYS A 34 -9.82 31.22 -12.03
CA LYS A 34 -9.63 30.70 -13.39
C LYS A 34 -8.72 31.64 -14.18
N ASP A 35 -7.42 31.40 -14.11
CA ASP A 35 -6.47 32.01 -15.06
C ASP A 35 -6.51 31.25 -16.38
N LYS A 36 -6.66 32.00 -17.48
CA LYS A 36 -6.60 31.47 -18.84
C LYS A 36 -5.13 31.26 -19.21
N GLY A 37 -4.66 30.04 -19.06
CA GLY A 37 -3.37 29.57 -19.57
C GLY A 37 -3.37 28.05 -19.53
N GLY A 38 -3.42 27.42 -20.69
CA GLY A 38 -3.24 25.98 -20.81
C GLY A 38 -1.79 25.63 -20.53
N GLU A 39 -1.48 25.36 -19.26
CA GLU A 39 -0.28 24.63 -18.88
C GLU A 39 -0.73 23.23 -18.45
N GLU A 40 -0.40 22.24 -19.27
CA GLU A 40 -0.41 20.85 -18.86
C GLU A 40 0.51 20.72 -17.65
N LYS A 41 -0.07 20.68 -16.45
CA LYS A 41 0.65 20.30 -15.24
C LYS A 41 1.09 18.85 -15.42
N GLN A 42 2.31 18.65 -15.93
CA GLN A 42 3.06 17.42 -15.68
C GLN A 42 3.08 17.20 -14.17
N SER A 43 2.29 16.24 -13.71
CA SER A 43 2.29 15.79 -12.33
C SER A 43 3.54 14.94 -12.09
N ASP A 44 4.71 15.58 -12.11
CA ASP A 44 5.97 15.01 -11.59
C ASP A 44 5.93 15.00 -10.06
N GLY A 45 4.94 14.30 -9.50
CA GLY A 45 5.09 13.69 -8.19
C GLY A 45 6.10 12.54 -8.30
N PRO A 46 6.81 12.17 -7.21
CA PRO A 46 7.76 11.07 -7.27
C PRO A 46 7.07 9.81 -7.78
N VAL A 47 7.40 9.41 -9.01
CA VAL A 47 6.78 8.28 -9.70
C VAL A 47 6.96 7.04 -8.84
N PHE A 48 5.83 6.43 -8.46
CA PHE A 48 5.78 5.22 -7.66
C PHE A 48 6.53 4.07 -8.34
N ARG A 49 7.77 3.82 -7.90
CA ARG A 49 8.67 2.89 -8.56
C ARG A 49 8.42 1.41 -8.28
N ASN A 50 7.77 1.03 -7.17
CA ASN A 50 7.60 -0.39 -6.83
C ASN A 50 6.14 -0.80 -6.64
N LYS A 51 5.53 -1.33 -7.70
CA LYS A 51 4.15 -1.85 -7.75
C LYS A 51 4.07 -3.31 -7.30
N GLU A 52 4.83 -3.71 -6.28
CA GLU A 52 4.82 -5.09 -5.81
C GLU A 52 3.50 -5.42 -5.12
N LYS A 53 2.92 -6.54 -5.53
CA LYS A 53 1.66 -7.06 -5.00
C LYS A 53 1.89 -8.49 -4.59
N VAL A 54 1.43 -8.83 -3.40
CA VAL A 54 1.64 -10.16 -2.82
C VAL A 54 0.33 -10.93 -2.82
N LEU A 55 0.30 -12.08 -3.49
CA LEU A 55 -0.82 -12.99 -3.43
C LEU A 55 -0.71 -13.83 -2.15
N ILE A 56 -1.77 -13.90 -1.34
CA ILE A 56 -1.82 -14.75 -0.15
C ILE A 56 -2.91 -15.80 -0.36
N THR A 57 -2.51 -17.07 -0.32
CA THR A 57 -3.43 -18.21 -0.43
C THR A 57 -3.08 -19.33 0.54
N CYS A 58 -4.02 -20.24 0.76
CA CYS A 58 -3.89 -21.37 1.68
C CYS A 58 -4.47 -22.66 1.09
N SER A 59 -4.05 -23.79 1.65
CA SER A 59 -4.60 -25.10 1.29
C SER A 59 -6.04 -25.28 1.79
N ARG A 60 -6.88 -26.04 1.05
CA ARG A 60 -8.30 -26.31 1.40
C ARG A 60 -8.52 -26.86 2.82
N ARG A 61 -7.53 -27.54 3.42
CA ARG A 61 -7.60 -28.19 4.74
C ARG A 61 -6.78 -27.51 5.84
N ILE A 62 -6.66 -26.19 5.79
CA ILE A 62 -5.97 -25.40 6.82
C ILE A 62 -6.73 -25.42 8.17
N ILE A 63 -5.98 -25.58 9.27
CA ILE A 63 -6.49 -25.53 10.65
C ILE A 63 -6.93 -24.11 11.00
N TYR A 64 -7.89 -23.98 11.94
CA TYR A 64 -8.36 -22.70 12.47
C TYR A 64 -7.22 -21.75 12.88
N ARG A 65 -6.26 -22.22 13.70
CA ARG A 65 -5.11 -21.40 14.15
C ARG A 65 -4.31 -20.83 12.97
N TYR A 66 -3.99 -21.64 11.99
CA TYR A 66 -3.23 -21.21 10.81
C TYR A 66 -4.03 -20.28 9.88
N ARG A 67 -5.36 -20.43 9.84
CA ARG A 67 -6.24 -19.48 9.15
C ARG A 67 -6.19 -18.10 9.81
N HIS A 68 -6.21 -18.04 11.14
CA HIS A 68 -6.09 -16.78 11.87
C HIS A 68 -4.71 -16.13 11.66
N LEU A 69 -3.64 -16.94 11.68
CA LEU A 69 -2.29 -16.47 11.31
C LEU A 69 -2.28 -15.85 9.90
N MET A 70 -2.87 -16.51 8.90
CA MET A 70 -2.95 -15.97 7.54
C MET A 70 -3.71 -14.64 7.50
N LEU A 71 -4.84 -14.52 8.20
CA LEU A 71 -5.59 -13.27 8.29
C LEU A 71 -4.80 -12.16 8.99
N ASN A 72 -4.01 -12.51 10.01
CA ASN A 72 -3.09 -11.58 10.66
C ASN A 72 -2.05 -11.06 9.66
N VAL A 73 -1.43 -11.92 8.85
CA VAL A 73 -0.50 -11.51 7.79
C VAL A 73 -1.16 -10.60 6.74
N VAL A 74 -2.38 -10.94 6.30
CA VAL A 74 -3.16 -10.09 5.37
C VAL A 74 -3.40 -8.69 5.97
N SER A 75 -3.71 -8.60 7.26
CA SER A 75 -3.91 -7.31 7.93
C SER A 75 -2.64 -6.47 8.09
N LEU A 76 -1.48 -7.11 8.14
CA LEU A 76 -0.18 -6.44 8.26
C LEU A 76 0.35 -5.94 6.91
N LEU A 77 0.00 -6.61 5.80
CA LEU A 77 0.48 -6.29 4.46
C LEU A 77 -0.61 -5.57 3.64
N PRO A 78 -0.59 -4.22 3.53
CA PRO A 78 -1.64 -3.47 2.83
C PRO A 78 -1.69 -3.74 1.32
N HIS A 79 -0.58 -4.17 0.73
CA HIS A 79 -0.43 -4.55 -0.68
C HIS A 79 -0.73 -6.03 -0.94
N SER A 80 -1.20 -6.76 0.08
CA SER A 80 -1.56 -8.16 -0.07
C SER A 80 -2.96 -8.34 -0.66
N LYS A 81 -3.11 -9.33 -1.54
CA LYS A 81 -4.38 -9.79 -2.07
C LYS A 81 -4.62 -11.21 -1.56
N LYS A 82 -5.70 -11.40 -0.82
CA LYS A 82 -6.15 -12.72 -0.41
C LYS A 82 -6.90 -13.41 -1.56
N ASP A 83 -6.58 -14.67 -1.82
CA ASP A 83 -7.32 -15.50 -2.80
C ASP A 83 -8.05 -16.68 -2.14
N ASN A 84 -8.80 -17.38 -2.98
CA ASN A 84 -9.48 -18.62 -2.63
C ASN A 84 -8.50 -19.75 -2.30
N LYS A 85 -9.00 -20.73 -1.55
CA LYS A 85 -8.19 -21.88 -1.12
C LYS A 85 -7.86 -22.78 -2.31
N VAL A 86 -6.58 -23.12 -2.45
CA VAL A 86 -6.06 -23.96 -3.54
C VAL A 86 -5.99 -25.42 -3.07
N GLU A 87 -6.25 -26.35 -3.99
CA GLU A 87 -6.08 -27.79 -3.75
C GLU A 87 -4.59 -28.17 -3.81
N SER A 88 -4.16 -29.02 -2.88
CA SER A 88 -2.74 -29.39 -2.76
C SER A 88 -2.33 -30.54 -3.69
N LYS A 89 -3.20 -31.04 -4.57
CA LYS A 89 -2.93 -32.22 -5.41
C LYS A 89 -2.13 -31.85 -6.66
N GLU A 90 -0.91 -32.40 -6.71
CA GLU A 90 -0.02 -32.67 -7.86
C GLU A 90 0.58 -31.51 -8.68
N SER A 91 -0.07 -30.36 -8.91
CA SER A 91 0.57 -29.23 -9.63
C SER A 91 0.63 -27.96 -8.79
N LYS A 92 1.52 -27.94 -7.79
CA LYS A 92 1.66 -26.81 -6.87
C LYS A 92 2.30 -25.59 -7.52
N GLY A 93 3.28 -25.79 -8.40
CA GLY A 93 4.02 -24.71 -9.04
C GLY A 93 3.25 -24.03 -10.17
N GLY A 94 2.68 -24.84 -11.09
CA GLY A 94 1.95 -24.33 -12.26
C GLY A 94 0.71 -23.54 -11.88
N ASN A 95 -0.16 -24.14 -11.07
CA ASN A 95 -1.42 -23.50 -10.67
C ASN A 95 -1.21 -22.21 -9.87
N LEU A 96 -0.15 -22.14 -9.04
CA LEU A 96 0.16 -20.92 -8.28
C LEU A 96 0.71 -19.81 -9.18
N ASN A 97 1.53 -20.13 -10.18
CA ASN A 97 2.00 -19.15 -11.14
C ASN A 97 0.84 -18.56 -11.97
N GLU A 98 -0.05 -19.41 -12.47
CA GLU A 98 -1.26 -18.98 -13.18
C GLU A 98 -2.12 -18.05 -12.31
N LEU A 99 -2.34 -18.39 -11.03
CA LEU A 99 -3.09 -17.54 -10.10
C LEU A 99 -2.40 -16.19 -9.87
N VAL A 100 -1.07 -16.17 -9.78
CA VAL A 100 -0.29 -14.94 -9.61
C VAL A 100 -0.39 -14.05 -10.84
N GLU A 101 -0.33 -14.62 -12.03
CA GLU A 101 -0.54 -13.92 -13.30
C GLU A 101 -1.97 -13.36 -13.41
N LEU A 102 -3.00 -14.18 -13.13
CA LEU A 102 -4.41 -13.76 -13.13
C LEU A 102 -4.68 -12.60 -12.16
N ARG A 103 -4.03 -12.60 -10.99
CA ARG A 103 -4.18 -11.54 -9.98
C ARG A 103 -3.21 -10.37 -10.18
N ASN A 104 -2.36 -10.43 -11.20
CA ASN A 104 -1.29 -9.47 -11.48
C ASN A 104 -0.47 -9.18 -10.21
N CYS A 105 0.03 -10.24 -9.59
CA CYS A 105 0.91 -10.19 -8.42
C CYS A 105 2.35 -10.51 -8.83
N SER A 106 3.32 -9.97 -8.10
CA SER A 106 4.75 -10.23 -8.34
C SER A 106 5.28 -11.39 -7.49
N SER A 107 4.69 -11.55 -6.31
CA SER A 107 5.13 -12.51 -5.30
C SER A 107 3.91 -13.24 -4.74
N PHE A 108 4.13 -14.44 -4.20
CA PHE A 108 3.09 -15.16 -3.48
C PHE A 108 3.56 -15.74 -2.16
N LEU A 109 2.60 -15.86 -1.25
CA LEU A 109 2.68 -16.55 0.02
C LEU A 109 1.62 -17.65 0.05
N PHE A 110 2.07 -18.90 0.11
CA PHE A 110 1.18 -20.05 0.15
C PHE A 110 1.33 -20.84 1.45
N PHE A 111 0.26 -20.88 2.22
CA PHE A 111 0.16 -21.63 3.48
C PHE A 111 -0.30 -23.07 3.19
N GLU A 112 0.67 -23.98 3.15
CA GLU A 112 0.45 -25.41 2.96
C GLU A 112 0.30 -26.10 4.32
N CYS A 113 -0.88 -26.65 4.59
CA CYS A 113 -1.10 -27.46 5.78
C CYS A 113 -1.04 -28.94 5.42
N ARG A 114 -0.11 -29.69 6.04
CA ARG A 114 0.06 -31.12 5.82
C ARG A 114 -0.39 -31.91 7.05
N LYS A 115 -1.12 -33.00 6.82
CA LYS A 115 -1.68 -33.89 7.86
C LYS A 115 -2.45 -33.14 8.97
N GLN A 116 -2.92 -31.92 8.71
CA GLN A 116 -3.55 -31.05 9.72
C GLN A 116 -2.70 -30.88 10.99
N LYS A 117 -1.37 -30.91 10.87
CA LYS A 117 -0.44 -30.71 11.98
C LYS A 117 0.61 -29.69 11.60
N ASP A 118 1.30 -29.95 10.50
CA ASP A 118 2.46 -29.15 10.09
C ASP A 118 2.02 -28.02 9.15
N LEU A 119 2.56 -26.83 9.38
CA LEU A 119 2.40 -25.69 8.51
C LEU A 119 3.70 -25.43 7.75
N TYR A 120 3.60 -25.42 6.44
CA TYR A 120 4.67 -24.97 5.55
C TYR A 120 4.26 -23.65 4.91
N LEU A 121 5.17 -22.69 4.92
CA LEU A 121 5.01 -21.42 4.22
C LEU A 121 5.89 -21.42 2.99
N TRP A 122 5.28 -21.36 1.82
CA TRP A 122 5.96 -21.10 0.57
C TRP A 122 5.98 -19.61 0.31
N MET A 123 7.17 -19.07 0.05
CA MET A 123 7.39 -17.69 -0.34
C MET A 123 8.18 -17.69 -1.63
N ALA A 124 7.67 -17.07 -2.68
CA ALA A 124 8.38 -17.01 -3.93
C ALA A 124 8.01 -15.78 -4.76
N LYS A 125 8.92 -15.42 -5.66
CA LYS A 125 8.63 -14.53 -6.78
C LYS A 125 8.24 -15.34 -8.01
N SER A 126 7.22 -14.87 -8.73
CA SER A 126 6.75 -15.45 -9.98
C SER A 126 7.05 -14.47 -11.12
N PRO A 127 7.39 -14.92 -12.34
CA PRO A 127 7.46 -16.31 -12.82
C PRO A 127 8.83 -17.00 -12.63
N ASN A 128 9.90 -16.23 -12.48
CA ASN A 128 11.28 -16.74 -12.58
C ASN A 128 11.89 -17.26 -11.26
N GLY A 129 11.15 -17.26 -10.15
CA GLY A 129 11.71 -17.49 -8.82
C GLY A 129 12.45 -16.25 -8.27
N PRO A 130 13.12 -16.34 -7.11
CA PRO A 130 13.41 -17.53 -6.31
C PRO A 130 12.21 -18.01 -5.47
N SER A 131 12.28 -19.25 -4.98
CA SER A 131 11.28 -19.83 -4.07
C SER A 131 11.94 -20.41 -2.82
N VAL A 132 11.29 -20.23 -1.68
CA VAL A 132 11.73 -20.73 -0.39
C VAL A 132 10.56 -21.38 0.32
N LYS A 133 10.84 -22.50 0.97
CA LYS A 133 9.86 -23.24 1.78
C LYS A 133 10.30 -23.22 3.24
N PHE A 134 9.49 -22.62 4.09
CA PHE A 134 9.69 -22.62 5.54
C PHE A 134 8.82 -23.66 6.20
N LEU A 135 9.37 -24.35 7.20
CA LEU A 135 8.58 -25.06 8.20
C LEU A 135 8.28 -24.07 9.33
N VAL A 136 7.00 -23.78 9.56
CA VAL A 136 6.56 -22.81 10.56
C VAL A 136 6.22 -23.54 11.85
N ASN A 137 7.03 -23.32 12.88
CA ASN A 137 6.84 -23.88 14.22
C ASN A 137 6.39 -22.78 15.21
N ALA A 138 5.80 -23.19 16.34
CA ALA A 138 5.39 -22.31 17.44
C ALA A 138 4.54 -21.10 17.00
N VAL A 139 3.43 -21.37 16.30
CA VAL A 139 2.50 -20.31 15.85
C VAL A 139 1.65 -19.82 17.01
N HIS A 140 1.68 -18.52 17.25
CA HIS A 140 0.78 -17.79 18.13
C HIS A 140 0.04 -16.72 17.34
N THR A 141 -1.29 -16.68 17.46
CA THR A 141 -2.11 -15.68 16.75
C THR A 141 -2.22 -14.41 17.59
N MET A 142 -2.58 -13.29 16.95
CA MET A 142 -2.81 -12.03 17.69
C MET A 142 -3.92 -12.13 18.75
N GLU A 143 -4.85 -13.07 18.57
CA GLU A 143 -5.96 -13.30 19.51
C GLU A 143 -5.51 -14.08 20.77
N GLU A 144 -4.51 -14.95 20.62
CA GLU A 144 -3.91 -15.71 21.73
C GLU A 144 -2.93 -14.84 22.55
N LEU A 145 -2.26 -13.90 21.88
CA LEU A 145 -1.31 -12.97 22.49
C LEU A 145 -2.04 -11.82 23.18
N LYS A 146 -1.97 -11.74 24.51
CA LYS A 146 -2.51 -10.62 25.32
C LYS A 146 -1.65 -9.35 25.20
N LEU A 147 -1.23 -9.01 23.99
CA LEU A 147 -0.49 -7.78 23.73
C LEU A 147 -1.49 -6.63 23.68
N THR A 148 -1.33 -5.66 24.58
CA THR A 148 -2.15 -4.43 24.63
C THR A 148 -1.76 -3.40 23.58
N GLY A 149 -0.76 -3.71 22.73
CA GLY A 149 -0.25 -2.82 21.70
C GLY A 149 -1.16 -2.77 20.47
N ASN A 150 -1.70 -1.59 20.17
CA ASN A 150 -2.41 -1.32 18.92
C ASN A 150 -1.45 -0.74 17.89
N HIS A 151 -1.51 -1.20 16.64
CA HIS A 151 -0.73 -0.67 15.54
C HIS A 151 -1.64 -0.12 14.44
N LEU A 152 -1.17 0.91 13.73
CA LEU A 152 -1.88 1.43 12.57
C LEU A 152 -1.97 0.33 11.50
N LYS A 153 -3.18 0.04 11.02
CA LYS A 153 -3.37 -0.93 9.93
C LYS A 153 -2.82 -0.33 8.64
N GLY A 154 -1.97 -1.08 7.95
CA GLY A 154 -1.31 -0.61 6.73
C GLY A 154 -0.17 0.40 6.96
N SER A 155 0.30 0.58 8.20
CA SER A 155 1.55 1.31 8.43
C SER A 155 2.73 0.59 7.78
N ARG A 156 3.78 1.35 7.47
CA ARG A 156 5.01 0.78 6.92
C ARG A 156 5.79 0.05 8.03
N PRO A 157 6.02 -1.26 7.90
CA PRO A 157 6.78 -2.00 8.91
C PRO A 157 8.26 -1.62 8.85
N LEU A 158 8.89 -1.53 10.02
CA LEU A 158 10.35 -1.53 10.13
C LEU A 158 10.84 -2.98 10.08
N LEU A 159 11.81 -3.25 9.22
CA LEU A 159 12.41 -4.56 9.09
C LEU A 159 13.84 -4.53 9.62
N THR A 160 14.10 -5.28 10.69
CA THR A 160 15.43 -5.40 11.30
C THR A 160 15.91 -6.84 11.17
N PHE A 161 17.08 -7.03 10.56
CA PHE A 161 17.67 -8.34 10.38
C PHE A 161 18.85 -8.53 11.34
N SER A 162 19.03 -9.76 11.80
CA SER A 162 20.24 -10.15 12.54
C SER A 162 21.46 -10.18 11.61
N SER A 163 22.65 -9.93 12.15
CA SER A 163 23.93 -10.05 11.44
C SER A 163 24.20 -11.45 10.88
N ASN A 164 23.50 -12.47 11.38
CA ASN A 164 23.55 -13.82 10.81
C ASN A 164 23.10 -13.88 9.35
N PHE A 165 22.23 -12.96 8.91
CA PHE A 165 21.75 -12.96 7.53
C PHE A 165 22.81 -12.55 6.50
N ASP A 166 23.91 -11.94 6.94
CA ASP A 166 24.98 -11.46 6.07
C ASP A 166 26.16 -12.44 5.94
N LYS A 167 26.11 -13.59 6.63
CA LYS A 167 27.17 -14.60 6.64
C LYS A 167 27.18 -15.43 5.34
N ASP A 168 26.08 -16.11 5.05
CA ASP A 168 25.99 -17.03 3.91
C ASP A 168 25.16 -16.45 2.75
N PRO A 169 25.46 -16.81 1.49
CA PRO A 169 24.75 -16.29 0.33
C PRO A 169 23.25 -16.65 0.33
N HIS A 170 22.88 -17.82 0.85
CA HIS A 170 21.48 -18.23 0.93
C HIS A 170 20.69 -17.36 1.92
N TRP A 171 21.31 -16.92 3.02
CA TRP A 171 20.69 -15.98 3.95
C TRP A 171 20.56 -14.58 3.36
N LYS A 172 21.53 -14.12 2.57
CA LYS A 172 21.42 -12.85 1.83
C LYS A 172 20.26 -12.86 0.85
N LEU A 173 20.11 -13.95 0.09
CA LEU A 173 18.98 -14.13 -0.82
C LEU A 173 17.65 -14.12 -0.04
N LEU A 174 17.61 -14.79 1.10
CA LEU A 174 16.42 -14.81 1.96
C LEU A 174 16.07 -13.42 2.49
N LYS A 175 17.07 -12.65 2.93
CA LYS A 175 16.95 -11.26 3.39
C LYS A 175 16.34 -10.40 2.29
N GLU A 176 16.85 -10.49 1.07
CA GLU A 176 16.31 -9.77 -0.09
C GLU A 176 14.88 -10.18 -0.43
N LEU A 177 14.58 -11.49 -0.43
CA LEU A 177 13.24 -12.00 -0.72
C LEU A 177 12.21 -11.50 0.32
N ILE A 178 12.53 -11.59 1.62
CA ILE A 178 11.67 -11.11 2.70
C ILE A 178 11.48 -9.59 2.59
N THR A 179 12.55 -8.86 2.28
CA THR A 179 12.49 -7.40 2.09
C THR A 179 11.51 -7.03 0.97
N GLN A 180 11.59 -7.70 -0.19
CA GLN A 180 10.68 -7.44 -1.32
C GLN A 180 9.22 -7.83 -1.01
N VAL A 181 9.00 -8.93 -0.30
CA VAL A 181 7.64 -9.38 0.01
C VAL A 181 6.98 -8.49 1.07
N ILE A 182 7.70 -8.12 2.13
CA ILE A 182 7.16 -7.37 3.26
C ILE A 182 7.13 -5.86 2.99
N LEU A 183 8.19 -5.30 2.38
CA LEU A 183 8.25 -3.86 2.12
C LEU A 183 7.51 -3.52 0.83
N ALA A 184 6.25 -3.06 0.97
CA ALA A 184 5.68 -2.18 -0.03
C ALA A 184 6.44 -0.85 -0.01
N PHE A 185 7.22 -0.57 -1.04
CA PHE A 185 7.84 0.75 -1.22
C PHE A 185 6.80 1.78 -1.67
N HIS A 186 5.82 2.03 -0.81
CA HIS A 186 4.98 3.22 -0.92
C HIS A 186 5.76 4.39 -0.29
N LEU A 187 6.28 5.27 -1.17
CA LEU A 187 7.20 6.38 -0.90
C LEU A 187 8.62 5.99 -0.46
N PHE A 188 9.57 6.01 -1.39
CA PHE A 188 10.85 6.63 -1.09
C PHE A 188 10.63 8.15 -1.24
N SER A 189 10.25 8.82 -0.16
CA SER A 189 10.51 10.25 -0.03
C SER A 189 11.29 10.40 1.26
N SER A 190 12.56 10.80 1.11
CA SER A 190 13.43 11.34 2.16
C SER A 190 13.57 10.49 3.43
N ILE A 191 14.58 9.61 3.47
CA ILE A 191 15.52 9.41 4.59
C ILE A 191 16.64 8.54 4.01
N ARG A 192 17.57 9.20 3.32
CA ARG A 192 19.00 8.88 3.44
C ARG A 192 19.59 10.13 4.08
N THR A 193 19.79 10.07 5.39
CA THR A 193 20.78 10.90 6.08
C THR A 193 22.08 10.13 6.09
#